data_AF-A0A8H2DZH3-F1
#
_entry.id   AF-A0A8H2DZH3-F1
#
_cell.length_a   1.000
_cell.length_b   1.000
_cell.length_c   1.000
_cell.angle_alpha   90.00
_cell.angle_beta   90.00
_cell.angle_gamma   90.00
#
_symmetry.space_group_name_H-M   'P 1'
#
loop_
_entity.id
_entity.type
_entity.pdbx_description
1 polymer ?
#
loop_
_entity_poly.entity_id
_entity_poly.type
_entity_poly.pdbx_seq_one_letter_code
_entity_poly.pdbx_strand_id
1 'polypeptide(L)'
;MPQPKTPKLSSILPGDISTYPQNTVITNYARLSHIPSMGLGLTATQDLPAGTTWYLATVDNYLPIPRRTFTAIRQASKKHPEWENFKKSIEMCAVYSERWDSVNFSLDNLRFLNHGIVERGQKEEEEEEVMGNVDIGGTAVTEDTMVGWSAWTTRDVKEGEQLVVNYLKFKHCPWANSCTRFLMPDGDEEIDFEALDKETVCEEGTSNVEILLTREQLGVYVDSGLERDIDKALMMVVAKWAVWDEGRGVFVIKVPFEN
;
A
#
# COMPACT_ATOMS: atom_id res chain seq x y z
N MET A 1 -15.72 -30.47 16.67
CA MET A 1 -14.36 -29.88 16.63
C MET A 1 -14.51 -28.38 16.89
N PRO A 2 -13.80 -27.81 17.87
CA PRO A 2 -13.89 -26.38 18.15
C PRO A 2 -13.24 -25.59 17.00
N GLN A 3 -13.91 -24.54 16.53
CA GLN A 3 -13.37 -23.63 15.53
C GLN A 3 -12.04 -23.03 16.04
N PRO A 4 -11.03 -22.83 15.16
CA PRO A 4 -9.84 -22.09 15.53
C PRO A 4 -10.25 -20.67 15.90
N LYS A 5 -9.87 -20.24 17.12
CA LYS A 5 -10.09 -18.88 17.58
C LYS A 5 -9.35 -17.93 16.64
N THR A 6 -10.08 -17.08 15.94
CA THR A 6 -9.53 -15.97 15.16
C THR A 6 -8.61 -15.15 16.06
N PRO A 7 -7.33 -14.94 15.70
CA PRO A 7 -6.44 -14.10 16.49
C PRO A 7 -7.03 -12.69 16.62
N LYS A 8 -6.98 -12.13 17.84
CA LYS A 8 -7.29 -10.71 18.03
C LYS A 8 -6.31 -9.89 17.19
N LEU A 9 -6.85 -8.99 16.36
CA LEU A 9 -6.12 -8.06 15.48
C LEU A 9 -5.02 -7.23 16.16
N SER A 10 -5.00 -7.16 17.50
CA SER A 10 -3.99 -6.45 18.28
C SER A 10 -2.64 -7.19 18.44
N SER A 11 -2.38 -8.27 17.69
CA SER A 11 -1.17 -9.11 17.87
C SER A 11 -0.52 -9.57 16.55
N ILE A 12 -0.71 -8.82 15.47
CA ILE A 12 -0.32 -9.20 14.09
C ILE A 12 1.20 -9.11 13.80
N LEU A 13 2.06 -8.89 14.80
CA LEU A 13 3.51 -8.87 14.60
C LEU A 13 4.18 -9.99 15.44
N PRO A 14 4.70 -11.08 14.82
CA PRO A 14 5.54 -12.05 15.48
C PRO A 14 6.95 -11.48 15.61
N GLY A 15 7.40 -11.27 16.85
CA GLY A 15 8.74 -10.78 17.16
C GLY A 15 8.71 -9.50 17.99
N ASP A 16 9.87 -9.15 18.55
CA ASP A 16 10.04 -7.88 19.23
C ASP A 16 10.09 -6.74 18.20
N ILE A 17 9.07 -5.89 18.20
CA ILE A 17 8.90 -4.77 17.24
C ILE A 17 10.10 -3.81 17.31
N SER A 18 10.84 -3.76 18.44
CA SER A 18 12.03 -2.93 18.60
C SER A 18 13.21 -3.38 17.74
N THR A 19 13.14 -4.55 17.12
CA THR A 19 14.22 -5.10 16.28
C THR A 19 14.06 -4.75 14.80
N TYR A 20 12.92 -4.19 14.40
CA TYR A 20 12.70 -3.72 13.05
C TYR A 20 13.19 -2.27 12.89
N PRO A 21 13.70 -1.87 11.72
CA PRO A 21 13.97 -0.46 11.46
C PRO A 21 12.67 0.33 11.68
N GLN A 22 12.78 1.56 12.16
CA GLN A 22 11.65 2.46 12.40
C GLN A 22 11.88 3.77 11.62
N ASN A 23 10.79 4.46 11.25
CA ASN A 23 10.83 5.82 10.71
C ASN A 23 11.75 6.06 9.49
N THR A 24 11.79 5.15 8.52
CA THR A 24 12.61 5.35 7.31
C THR A 24 11.78 5.94 6.17
N VAL A 25 11.96 7.23 5.88
CA VAL A 25 11.51 7.80 4.60
C VAL A 25 12.52 7.43 3.51
N ILE A 26 12.05 7.00 2.35
CA ILE A 26 12.87 6.75 1.15
C ILE A 26 13.53 8.07 0.71
N THR A 27 14.70 8.36 1.24
CA THR A 27 15.43 9.62 0.96
C THR A 27 16.91 9.40 0.70
N ASN A 28 17.51 8.34 1.27
CA ASN A 28 18.94 8.09 1.10
C ASN A 28 19.29 7.62 -0.31
N TYR A 29 18.48 6.73 -0.90
CA TYR A 29 18.77 6.11 -2.20
C TYR A 29 17.85 6.53 -3.32
N ALA A 30 16.72 7.15 -2.99
CA ALA A 30 15.80 7.66 -4.00
C ALA A 30 15.19 9.00 -3.59
N ARG A 31 14.82 9.77 -4.60
CA ARG A 31 14.11 11.05 -4.46
C ARG A 31 12.91 11.09 -5.38
N LEU A 32 11.88 11.81 -4.96
CA LEU A 32 10.76 12.14 -5.82
C LEU A 32 11.25 13.03 -6.97
N SER A 33 10.79 12.76 -8.19
CA SER A 33 11.15 13.53 -9.37
C SER A 33 10.01 13.48 -10.39
N HIS A 34 9.93 14.51 -11.23
CA HIS A 34 9.01 14.50 -12.36
C HIS A 34 9.59 13.66 -13.51
N ILE A 35 8.84 12.66 -13.94
CA ILE A 35 9.15 11.75 -15.04
C ILE A 35 8.30 12.13 -16.25
N PRO A 36 8.91 12.46 -17.40
CA PRO A 36 8.17 12.73 -18.63
C PRO A 36 7.14 11.63 -18.94
N SER A 37 5.93 12.00 -19.33
CA SER A 37 4.79 11.11 -19.64
C SER A 37 4.25 10.20 -18.50
N MET A 38 4.92 10.13 -17.34
CA MET A 38 4.49 9.29 -16.21
C MET A 38 4.08 10.09 -14.97
N GLY A 39 4.38 11.40 -14.93
CA GLY A 39 4.06 12.26 -13.79
C GLY A 39 5.14 12.20 -12.73
N LEU A 40 4.81 11.78 -11.51
CA LEU A 40 5.78 11.66 -10.41
C LEU A 40 6.41 10.26 -10.40
N GLY A 41 7.69 10.16 -10.04
CA GLY A 41 8.43 8.92 -9.96
C GLY A 41 9.58 8.98 -8.96
N LEU A 42 10.12 7.82 -8.58
CA LEU A 42 11.33 7.72 -7.78
C LEU A 42 12.56 7.62 -8.70
N THR A 43 13.56 8.47 -8.46
CA THR A 43 14.87 8.40 -9.14
C THR A 43 15.99 8.16 -8.14
N ALA A 44 17.03 7.44 -8.55
CA ALA A 44 18.18 7.17 -7.72
C ALA A 44 18.92 8.49 -7.38
N THR A 45 19.28 8.68 -6.12
CA THR A 45 20.02 9.86 -5.65
C THR A 45 21.53 9.75 -5.87
N GLN A 46 22.01 8.55 -6.19
CA GLN A 46 23.41 8.21 -6.41
C GLN A 46 23.50 6.94 -7.27
N ASP A 47 24.70 6.60 -7.74
CA ASP A 47 24.94 5.30 -8.36
C ASP A 47 24.69 4.17 -7.34
N LEU A 48 23.86 3.19 -7.73
CA LEU A 48 23.51 2.02 -6.91
C LEU A 48 24.05 0.75 -7.59
N PRO A 49 25.05 0.07 -7.02
CA PRO A 49 25.52 -1.21 -7.53
C PRO A 49 24.41 -2.27 -7.51
N ALA A 50 24.49 -3.28 -8.38
CA ALA A 50 23.62 -4.45 -8.32
C ALA A 50 23.60 -5.10 -6.92
N GLY A 51 22.43 -5.50 -6.45
CA GLY A 51 22.22 -6.09 -5.12
C GLY A 51 22.02 -5.07 -3.99
N THR A 52 22.04 -3.77 -4.29
CA THR A 52 21.81 -2.73 -3.28
C THR A 52 20.36 -2.76 -2.83
N THR A 53 20.13 -3.03 -1.54
CA THR A 53 18.81 -2.82 -0.92
C THR A 53 18.59 -1.31 -0.76
N TRP A 54 17.78 -0.74 -1.64
CA TRP A 54 17.52 0.71 -1.66
C TRP A 54 16.25 1.07 -0.89
N TYR A 55 15.40 0.08 -0.61
CA TYR A 55 14.24 0.25 0.26
C TYR A 55 13.97 -0.99 1.12
N LEU A 56 13.65 -0.74 2.38
CA LEU A 56 13.24 -1.73 3.36
C LEU A 56 12.02 -1.18 4.09
N ALA A 57 10.85 -1.78 3.87
CA ALA A 57 9.67 -1.36 4.59
C ALA A 57 9.78 -1.66 6.07
N THR A 58 9.22 -0.75 6.85
CA THR A 58 9.02 -0.87 8.28
C THR A 58 7.55 -0.88 8.61
N VAL A 59 7.22 -1.20 9.86
CA VAL A 59 5.85 -1.11 10.39
C VAL A 59 5.30 0.33 10.32
N ASP A 60 6.18 1.34 10.27
CA ASP A 60 5.80 2.75 10.19
C ASP A 60 5.56 3.23 8.75
N ASN A 61 6.04 2.48 7.75
CA ASN A 61 5.86 2.83 6.33
C ASN A 61 4.48 2.46 5.79
N TYR A 62 3.68 1.75 6.58
CA TYR A 62 2.43 1.16 6.13
C TYR A 62 1.30 1.34 7.11
N LEU A 63 0.12 1.62 6.56
CA LEU A 63 -1.15 1.54 7.26
C LEU A 63 -1.95 0.35 6.72
N PRO A 64 -1.97 -0.80 7.43
CA PRO A 64 -2.79 -1.94 7.05
C PRO A 64 -4.27 -1.57 7.17
N ILE A 65 -5.02 -1.72 6.08
CA ILE A 65 -6.47 -1.54 6.04
C ILE A 65 -7.11 -2.92 5.77
N PRO A 66 -7.61 -3.62 6.81
CA PRO A 66 -8.31 -4.89 6.64
C PRO A 66 -9.56 -4.74 5.76
N ARG A 67 -9.99 -5.84 5.13
CA ARG A 67 -11.22 -5.90 4.31
C ARG A 67 -12.41 -5.16 4.94
N ARG A 68 -12.73 -5.49 6.20
CA ARG A 68 -13.84 -4.86 6.94
C ARG A 68 -13.70 -3.33 7.02
N THR A 69 -12.49 -2.84 7.29
CA THR A 69 -12.20 -1.41 7.38
C THR A 69 -12.34 -0.74 6.01
N PHE A 70 -11.84 -1.36 4.95
CA PHE A 70 -12.00 -0.83 3.60
C PHE A 70 -13.46 -0.76 3.18
N THR A 71 -14.28 -1.78 3.47
CA THR A 71 -15.71 -1.71 3.15
C THR A 71 -16.42 -0.59 3.91
N ALA A 72 -16.12 -0.40 5.19
CA ALA A 72 -16.63 0.74 5.95
C ALA A 72 -16.22 2.09 5.32
N ILE A 73 -14.96 2.21 4.86
CA ILE A 73 -14.47 3.39 4.14
C ILE A 73 -15.29 3.63 2.86
N ARG A 74 -15.55 2.58 2.07
CA ARG A 74 -16.39 2.67 0.85
C ARG A 74 -17.80 3.14 1.15
N GLN A 75 -18.40 2.67 2.24
CA GLN A 75 -19.73 3.12 2.65
C GLN A 75 -19.73 4.58 3.10
N ALA A 76 -18.76 4.98 3.93
CA ALA A 76 -18.56 6.37 4.34
C ALA A 76 -18.36 7.31 3.14
N SER A 77 -17.67 6.81 2.10
CA SER A 77 -17.37 7.56 0.88
C SER A 77 -18.61 8.03 0.10
N LYS A 78 -19.75 7.32 0.25
CA LYS A 78 -21.04 7.69 -0.36
C LYS A 78 -21.58 9.02 0.16
N LYS A 79 -21.20 9.43 1.38
CA LYS A 79 -21.73 10.61 2.08
C LYS A 79 -20.68 11.67 2.42
N HIS A 80 -19.40 11.28 2.43
CA HIS A 80 -18.32 12.13 2.91
C HIS A 80 -17.18 12.23 1.88
N PRO A 81 -17.00 13.39 1.21
CA PRO A 81 -16.01 13.56 0.15
C PRO A 81 -14.57 13.25 0.53
N GLU A 82 -14.17 13.54 1.78
CA GLU A 82 -12.81 13.21 2.26
C GLU A 82 -12.56 11.69 2.29
N TRP A 83 -13.59 10.89 2.56
CA TRP A 83 -13.50 9.44 2.54
C TRP A 83 -13.50 8.89 1.11
N GLU A 84 -14.15 9.57 0.16
CA GLU A 84 -14.04 9.23 -1.27
C GLU A 84 -12.63 9.45 -1.81
N ASN A 85 -12.00 10.57 -1.45
CA ASN A 85 -10.61 10.80 -1.82
C ASN A 85 -9.68 9.80 -1.14
N PHE A 86 -9.91 9.47 0.12
CA PHE A 86 -9.07 8.49 0.82
C PHE A 86 -9.25 7.07 0.26
N LYS A 87 -10.47 6.65 -0.06
CA LYS A 87 -10.75 5.39 -0.76
C LYS A 87 -9.97 5.31 -2.07
N LYS A 88 -10.05 6.34 -2.93
CA LYS A 88 -9.31 6.39 -4.20
C LYS A 88 -7.79 6.34 -3.97
N SER A 89 -7.30 7.02 -2.94
CA SER A 89 -5.87 7.00 -2.58
C SER A 89 -5.41 5.59 -2.22
N ILE A 90 -6.22 4.85 -1.44
CA ILE A 90 -5.97 3.43 -1.14
C ILE A 90 -5.96 2.59 -2.43
N GLU A 91 -6.97 2.72 -3.29
CA GLU A 91 -7.08 1.97 -4.54
C GLU A 91 -5.88 2.22 -5.50
N MET A 92 -5.28 3.41 -5.45
CA MET A 92 -4.14 3.78 -6.29
C MET A 92 -2.77 3.43 -5.69
N CYS A 93 -2.63 3.51 -4.36
CA CYS A 93 -1.33 3.54 -3.70
C CYS A 93 -1.10 2.41 -2.69
N ALA A 94 -2.08 1.49 -2.53
CA ALA A 94 -1.94 0.35 -1.64
C ALA A 94 -1.56 -0.93 -2.38
N VAL A 95 -0.85 -1.82 -1.68
CA VAL A 95 -0.54 -3.17 -2.13
C VAL A 95 -1.30 -4.17 -1.27
N TYR A 96 -1.89 -5.19 -1.89
CA TYR A 96 -2.64 -6.22 -1.17
C TYR A 96 -1.70 -7.22 -0.48
N SER A 97 -2.00 -7.53 0.77
CA SER A 97 -1.41 -8.61 1.54
C SER A 97 -2.45 -9.70 1.76
N GLU A 98 -2.25 -10.84 1.10
CA GLU A 98 -3.11 -12.02 1.28
C GLU A 98 -2.96 -12.60 2.69
N ARG A 99 -1.73 -12.60 3.24
CA ARG A 99 -1.47 -13.08 4.60
C ARG A 99 -2.37 -12.42 5.64
N TRP A 100 -2.63 -11.12 5.49
CA TRP A 100 -3.38 -10.33 6.47
C TRP A 100 -4.79 -9.97 6.01
N ASP A 101 -5.20 -10.38 4.81
CA ASP A 101 -6.43 -9.95 4.14
C ASP A 101 -6.63 -8.43 4.27
N SER A 102 -5.60 -7.68 3.85
CA SER A 102 -5.55 -6.23 4.01
C SER A 102 -4.90 -5.54 2.81
N VAL A 103 -5.33 -4.31 2.52
CA VAL A 103 -4.62 -3.42 1.61
C VAL A 103 -3.67 -2.56 2.46
N ASN A 104 -2.38 -2.69 2.21
CA ASN A 104 -1.34 -1.95 2.92
C ASN A 104 -1.12 -0.62 2.21
N PHE A 105 -1.71 0.44 2.77
CA PHE A 105 -1.55 1.79 2.26
C PHE A 105 -0.15 2.31 2.61
N SER A 106 0.68 2.59 1.61
CA SER A 106 2.02 3.14 1.83
C SER A 106 1.91 4.56 2.36
N LEU A 107 2.64 4.84 3.44
CA LEU A 107 2.68 6.15 4.08
C LEU A 107 3.84 7.01 3.56
N ASP A 108 4.85 6.43 2.91
CA ASP A 108 6.02 7.13 2.40
C ASP A 108 5.96 7.40 0.89
N ASN A 109 7.10 7.79 0.30
CA ASN A 109 7.25 8.17 -1.11
C ASN A 109 7.21 7.01 -2.10
N LEU A 110 7.15 5.82 -1.58
CA LEU A 110 6.99 4.61 -2.36
C LEU A 110 5.69 4.57 -3.18
N ARG A 111 4.68 5.33 -2.79
CA ARG A 111 3.46 5.59 -3.57
C ARG A 111 3.72 6.13 -4.97
N PHE A 112 4.91 6.68 -5.20
CA PHE A 112 5.38 7.20 -6.48
C PHE A 112 6.31 6.22 -7.22
N LEU A 113 6.49 4.98 -6.73
CA LEU A 113 7.26 3.98 -7.45
C LEU A 113 6.46 3.52 -8.66
N ASN A 114 6.85 3.92 -9.87
CA ASN A 114 6.07 3.65 -11.08
C ASN A 114 6.16 2.20 -11.58
N HIS A 115 5.17 1.82 -12.39
CA HIS A 115 5.23 0.61 -13.18
C HIS A 115 6.28 0.74 -14.29
N GLY A 116 7.21 -0.19 -14.37
CA GLY A 116 8.08 -0.31 -15.53
C GLY A 116 7.38 -1.08 -16.65
N ILE A 117 7.52 -0.64 -17.89
CA ILE A 117 7.06 -1.40 -19.07
C ILE A 117 8.19 -2.35 -19.52
N VAL A 118 7.87 -3.64 -19.66
CA VAL A 118 8.73 -4.56 -20.42
C VAL A 118 8.54 -4.21 -21.89
N GLU A 119 9.54 -3.61 -22.54
CA GLU A 119 9.64 -3.81 -23.98
C GLU A 119 9.86 -5.32 -24.18
N ARG A 120 8.82 -6.05 -24.59
CA ARG A 120 8.99 -7.42 -25.07
C ARG A 120 9.93 -7.33 -26.26
N GLY A 121 11.21 -7.55 -26.03
CA GLY A 121 12.13 -7.90 -27.10
C GLY A 121 11.49 -9.08 -27.82
N GLN A 122 11.30 -8.95 -29.13
CA GLN A 122 10.87 -10.04 -29.99
C GLN A 122 11.79 -11.25 -29.74
N LYS A 123 11.31 -12.20 -28.94
CA LYS A 123 11.80 -13.56 -28.95
C LYS A 123 10.58 -14.45 -29.05
N GLU A 124 10.36 -14.87 -30.28
CA GLU A 124 9.62 -16.08 -30.59
C GLU A 124 10.24 -17.26 -29.84
N GLU A 125 9.39 -18.25 -29.60
CA GLU A 125 9.69 -19.62 -29.18
C GLU A 125 9.72 -19.87 -27.66
N GLU A 126 8.54 -20.32 -27.20
CA GLU A 126 8.32 -21.56 -26.44
C GLU A 126 9.31 -21.88 -25.31
N GLU A 127 8.88 -21.66 -24.06
CA GLU A 127 8.84 -22.69 -23.02
C GLU A 127 8.25 -22.10 -21.72
N GLU A 128 7.40 -22.92 -21.08
CA GLU A 128 6.77 -22.85 -19.76
C GLU A 128 6.72 -21.50 -19.00
N GLU A 129 5.50 -21.06 -18.69
CA GLU A 129 5.14 -19.97 -17.78
C GLU A 129 5.66 -20.19 -16.36
N VAL A 130 6.95 -19.96 -16.16
CA VAL A 130 7.45 -19.48 -14.88
C VAL A 130 7.34 -17.96 -14.98
N MET A 131 6.46 -17.34 -14.18
CA MET A 131 6.53 -15.89 -13.90
C MET A 131 7.86 -15.60 -13.20
N GLY A 132 8.95 -15.66 -13.96
CA GLY A 132 10.27 -15.24 -13.54
C GLY A 132 10.20 -13.77 -13.19
N ASN A 133 11.01 -13.36 -12.23
CA ASN A 133 11.17 -11.96 -11.89
C ASN A 133 11.64 -11.16 -13.12
N VAL A 134 10.72 -10.69 -13.95
CA VAL A 134 11.07 -9.85 -15.09
C VAL A 134 11.60 -8.54 -14.52
N ASP A 135 12.88 -8.31 -14.77
CA ASP A 135 13.64 -7.13 -14.39
C ASP A 135 13.11 -5.94 -15.19
N ILE A 136 12.31 -5.09 -14.56
CA ILE A 136 11.93 -3.83 -15.16
C ILE A 136 12.59 -2.72 -14.36
N GLY A 137 13.46 -1.96 -15.03
CA GLY A 137 14.22 -0.86 -14.42
C GLY A 137 15.22 -1.26 -13.35
N GLY A 138 15.68 -2.51 -13.35
CA GLY A 138 16.75 -2.94 -12.46
C GLY A 138 16.35 -3.01 -10.99
N THR A 139 15.06 -3.17 -10.67
CA THR A 139 14.57 -3.35 -9.29
C THR A 139 13.79 -4.66 -9.17
N ALA A 140 14.12 -5.44 -8.14
CA ALA A 140 13.32 -6.56 -7.67
C ALA A 140 12.78 -6.26 -6.26
N VAL A 141 11.70 -6.97 -5.91
CA VAL A 141 10.98 -6.77 -4.65
C VAL A 141 10.63 -8.09 -3.99
N THR A 142 10.57 -8.10 -2.66
CA THR A 142 9.93 -9.18 -1.89
C THR A 142 8.54 -8.73 -1.48
N GLU A 143 7.53 -9.54 -1.75
CA GLU A 143 6.14 -9.24 -1.44
C GLU A 143 5.67 -9.91 -0.14
N ASP A 144 4.60 -9.37 0.45
CA ASP A 144 3.84 -9.99 1.54
C ASP A 144 4.70 -10.42 2.76
N THR A 145 5.73 -9.63 3.09
CA THR A 145 6.56 -9.87 4.29
C THR A 145 5.86 -9.34 5.55
N MET A 146 6.40 -9.70 6.71
CA MET A 146 5.88 -9.25 8.02
C MET A 146 5.83 -7.74 8.20
N VAL A 147 6.70 -7.01 7.50
CA VAL A 147 6.85 -5.54 7.63
C VAL A 147 6.50 -4.79 6.36
N GLY A 148 5.95 -5.48 5.36
CA GLY A 148 5.64 -4.93 4.04
C GLY A 148 6.48 -5.55 2.93
N TRP A 149 7.03 -4.73 2.05
CA TRP A 149 7.93 -5.14 0.95
C TRP A 149 9.29 -4.49 1.08
N SER A 150 10.31 -5.14 0.52
CA SER A 150 11.65 -4.59 0.40
C SER A 150 12.01 -4.57 -1.08
N ALA A 151 12.88 -3.64 -1.48
CA ALA A 151 13.33 -3.51 -2.85
C ALA A 151 14.85 -3.43 -2.93
N TRP A 152 15.41 -4.12 -3.93
CA TRP A 152 16.84 -4.11 -4.22
C TRP A 152 17.09 -3.96 -5.71
N THR A 153 18.27 -3.45 -6.06
CA THR A 153 18.69 -3.34 -7.45
C THR A 153 19.10 -4.71 -8.00
N THR A 154 18.72 -5.05 -9.22
CA THR A 154 19.12 -6.29 -9.92
C THR A 154 20.25 -6.08 -10.92
N ARG A 155 20.56 -4.82 -11.22
CA ARG A 155 21.72 -4.38 -11.97
C ARG A 155 22.24 -3.07 -11.38
N ASP A 156 23.35 -2.58 -11.90
CA ASP A 156 23.79 -1.22 -11.59
C ASP A 156 22.75 -0.21 -12.10
N VAL A 157 22.41 0.76 -11.26
CA VAL A 157 21.49 1.87 -11.53
C VAL A 157 22.27 3.17 -11.39
N LYS A 158 22.16 4.07 -12.36
CA LYS A 158 22.88 5.36 -12.33
C LYS A 158 22.14 6.42 -11.53
N GLU A 159 22.87 7.37 -10.96
CA GLU A 159 22.26 8.57 -10.39
C GLU A 159 21.29 9.22 -11.39
N GLY A 160 20.10 9.57 -10.91
CA GLY A 160 19.03 10.18 -11.69
C GLY A 160 18.21 9.20 -12.53
N GLU A 161 18.61 7.93 -12.61
CA GLU A 161 17.83 6.89 -13.26
C GLU A 161 16.57 6.57 -12.46
N GLN A 162 15.47 6.30 -13.15
CA GLN A 162 14.20 5.99 -12.51
C GLN A 162 14.21 4.57 -11.94
N LEU A 163 13.80 4.45 -10.67
CA LEU A 163 13.47 3.18 -10.04
C LEU A 163 12.01 2.84 -10.42
N VAL A 164 11.79 1.64 -10.94
CA VAL A 164 10.46 1.16 -11.32
C VAL A 164 10.29 -0.30 -10.93
N VAL A 165 9.06 -0.78 -10.86
CA VAL A 165 8.76 -2.19 -10.57
C VAL A 165 7.68 -2.74 -11.50
N ASN A 166 7.63 -4.06 -11.68
CA ASN A 166 6.51 -4.69 -12.35
C ASN A 166 5.30 -4.82 -11.40
N TYR A 167 4.26 -4.00 -11.58
CA TYR A 167 3.05 -4.06 -10.76
C TYR A 167 2.27 -5.36 -10.95
N LEU A 168 2.43 -6.04 -12.10
CA LEU A 168 1.75 -7.30 -12.38
C LEU A 168 2.24 -8.46 -11.52
N LYS A 169 3.33 -8.28 -10.76
CA LYS A 169 3.80 -9.26 -9.77
C LYS A 169 2.95 -9.25 -8.50
N PHE A 170 2.36 -8.09 -8.16
CA PHE A 170 1.53 -7.96 -6.97
C PHE A 170 0.22 -8.73 -7.11
N LYS A 171 -0.16 -9.42 -6.04
CA LYS A 171 -1.44 -10.11 -5.96
C LYS A 171 -2.61 -9.14 -6.12
N HIS A 172 -3.61 -9.60 -6.87
CA HIS A 172 -4.87 -8.89 -6.99
C HIS A 172 -5.63 -8.89 -5.65
N CYS A 173 -6.25 -7.76 -5.31
CA CYS A 173 -7.12 -7.69 -4.14
C CYS A 173 -8.54 -8.13 -4.56
N PRO A 174 -9.12 -9.17 -3.95
CA PRO A 174 -10.43 -9.67 -4.38
C PRO A 174 -11.61 -8.74 -3.99
N TRP A 175 -11.35 -7.68 -3.22
CA TRP A 175 -12.39 -6.82 -2.63
C TRP A 175 -12.10 -5.32 -2.75
N ALA A 176 -11.00 -4.94 -3.40
CA ALA A 176 -10.66 -3.56 -3.72
C ALA A 176 -10.16 -3.48 -5.16
N ASN A 177 -10.46 -2.38 -5.84
CA ASN A 177 -9.88 -2.12 -7.16
C ASN A 177 -8.38 -1.80 -6.98
N SER A 178 -7.50 -2.80 -7.09
CA SER A 178 -6.04 -2.61 -6.98
C SER A 178 -5.38 -2.34 -8.34
N CYS A 179 -4.10 -1.92 -8.30
CA CYS A 179 -3.26 -1.53 -9.44
C CYS A 179 -3.36 -2.45 -10.68
N THR A 180 -3.52 -3.77 -10.51
CA THR A 180 -3.61 -4.74 -11.61
C THR A 180 -4.80 -4.46 -12.54
N ARG A 181 -5.94 -4.01 -12.00
CA ARG A 181 -7.15 -3.71 -12.78
C ARG A 181 -6.99 -2.47 -13.67
N PHE A 182 -6.05 -1.58 -13.32
CA PHE A 182 -5.70 -0.42 -14.17
C PHE A 182 -4.76 -0.78 -15.32
N LEU A 183 -4.05 -1.91 -15.22
CA LEU A 183 -3.02 -2.32 -16.19
C LEU A 183 -3.43 -3.49 -17.09
N MET A 184 -4.45 -4.26 -16.73
CA MET A 184 -4.97 -5.35 -17.55
C MET A 184 -6.22 -4.87 -18.34
N PRO A 185 -6.30 -5.13 -19.66
CA PRO A 185 -7.48 -4.81 -20.45
C PRO A 185 -8.68 -5.65 -20.00
N ASP A 186 -9.88 -5.06 -20.07
CA ASP A 186 -11.16 -5.61 -19.59
C ASP A 186 -11.29 -7.13 -19.76
N GLY A 187 -11.13 -7.83 -18.65
CA GLY A 187 -11.20 -9.27 -18.54
C GLY A 187 -11.20 -9.65 -17.06
N ASP A 188 -12.25 -10.36 -16.67
CA ASP A 188 -12.48 -11.07 -15.42
C ASP A 188 -13.15 -10.31 -14.25
N GLU A 189 -14.27 -10.93 -13.85
CA GLU A 189 -15.17 -10.74 -12.71
C GLU A 189 -15.31 -9.33 -12.11
N GLU A 190 -16.45 -8.71 -12.37
CA GLU A 190 -16.87 -7.50 -11.67
C GLU A 190 -17.03 -7.80 -10.18
N ILE A 191 -16.19 -7.18 -9.33
CA ILE A 191 -16.32 -7.30 -7.88
C ILE A 191 -17.75 -6.93 -7.47
N ASP A 192 -18.48 -7.90 -6.90
CA ASP A 192 -19.81 -7.67 -6.36
C ASP A 192 -19.72 -6.86 -5.06
N PHE A 193 -19.71 -5.55 -5.23
CA PHE A 193 -19.64 -4.61 -4.14
C PHE A 193 -20.91 -4.60 -3.27
N GLU A 194 -22.06 -5.02 -3.80
CA GLU A 194 -23.28 -5.13 -2.99
C GLU A 194 -23.20 -6.32 -2.04
N ALA A 195 -22.68 -7.46 -2.49
CA ALA A 195 -22.40 -8.60 -1.62
C ALA A 195 -21.36 -8.23 -0.55
N LEU A 196 -20.29 -7.52 -0.92
CA LEU A 196 -19.26 -7.08 0.01
C LEU A 196 -19.79 -6.14 1.10
N ASP A 197 -20.64 -5.18 0.70
CA ASP A 197 -21.31 -4.24 1.62
C ASP A 197 -22.22 -5.01 2.61
N LYS A 198 -22.94 -6.04 2.16
CA LYS A 198 -23.81 -6.89 2.99
C LYS A 198 -23.05 -7.75 4.00
N GLU A 199 -21.86 -8.25 3.65
CA GLU A 199 -21.01 -9.00 4.58
C GLU A 199 -20.42 -8.11 5.69
N THR A 200 -20.36 -6.80 5.45
CA THR A 200 -19.82 -5.81 6.39
C THR A 200 -20.89 -5.32 7.37
N VAL A 201 -22.14 -5.82 7.28
CA VAL A 201 -23.20 -5.52 8.26
C VAL A 201 -22.69 -5.89 9.65
N CYS A 202 -22.36 -4.85 10.40
CA CYS A 202 -21.86 -4.96 11.75
C CYS A 202 -23.04 -5.39 12.63
N GLU A 203 -22.82 -6.31 13.57
CA GLU A 203 -23.82 -6.66 14.58
C GLU A 203 -24.46 -5.37 15.12
N GLU A 204 -25.80 -5.31 15.21
CA GLU A 204 -26.52 -4.14 15.72
C GLU A 204 -25.86 -3.63 17.01
N GLY A 205 -25.34 -2.39 16.97
CA GLY A 205 -24.63 -1.78 18.10
C GLY A 205 -23.09 -1.84 18.05
N THR A 206 -22.47 -2.44 17.04
CA THR A 206 -20.99 -2.51 16.87
C THR A 206 -20.40 -1.47 15.91
N SER A 207 -20.92 -0.24 15.96
CA SER A 207 -20.66 0.90 15.06
C SER A 207 -19.23 1.48 15.07
N ASN A 208 -18.21 0.75 15.54
CA ASN A 208 -16.88 1.32 15.74
C ASN A 208 -15.83 0.57 14.89
N VAL A 209 -15.86 0.78 13.58
CA VAL A 209 -14.66 0.51 12.76
C VAL A 209 -13.69 1.66 13.00
N GLU A 210 -12.52 1.33 13.53
CA GLU A 210 -11.46 2.28 13.84
C GLU A 210 -10.25 2.02 12.96
N ILE A 211 -9.62 3.09 12.50
CA ILE A 211 -8.25 3.08 11.99
C ILE A 211 -7.36 3.62 13.10
N LEU A 212 -6.30 2.87 13.43
CA LEU A 212 -5.33 3.27 14.44
C LEU A 212 -4.06 3.72 13.73
N LEU A 213 -3.65 4.96 13.95
CA LEU A 213 -2.47 5.57 13.33
C LEU A 213 -1.51 6.03 14.43
N THR A 214 -0.29 5.50 14.44
CA THR A 214 0.74 5.90 15.42
C THR A 214 1.30 7.29 15.09
N ARG A 215 2.05 7.89 16.03
CA ARG A 215 2.75 9.16 15.76
C ARG A 215 3.85 8.97 14.72
N GLU A 216 4.52 7.84 14.78
CA GLU A 216 5.61 7.42 13.89
C GLU A 216 5.09 7.28 12.46
N GLN A 217 3.98 6.56 12.27
CA GLN A 217 3.29 6.43 10.98
C GLN A 217 2.83 7.79 10.42
N LEU A 218 2.22 8.63 11.26
CA LEU A 218 1.83 9.97 10.85
C LEU A 218 3.05 10.83 10.48
N GLY A 219 4.15 10.71 11.23
CA GLY A 219 5.42 11.38 10.95
C GLY A 219 5.97 11.01 9.58
N VAL A 220 6.09 9.71 9.28
CA VAL A 220 6.49 9.21 7.95
C VAL A 220 5.59 9.78 6.85
N TYR A 221 4.28 9.80 7.09
CA TYR A 221 3.31 10.32 6.12
C TYR A 221 3.48 11.81 5.84
N VAL A 222 3.67 12.61 6.87
CA VAL A 222 3.88 14.06 6.74
C VAL A 222 5.24 14.36 6.09
N ASP A 223 6.31 13.68 6.54
CA ASP A 223 7.68 13.90 6.09
C ASP A 223 7.93 13.43 4.65
N SER A 224 7.04 12.59 4.10
CA SER A 224 7.12 12.17 2.70
C SER A 224 6.95 13.33 1.70
N GLY A 225 6.41 14.48 2.12
CA GLY A 225 6.30 15.66 1.25
C GLY A 225 5.13 15.56 0.28
N LEU A 226 3.92 15.42 0.83
CA LEU A 226 2.67 15.24 0.08
C LEU A 226 2.37 16.44 -0.83
N GLU A 227 2.32 16.23 -2.15
CA GLU A 227 2.08 17.30 -3.11
C GLU A 227 0.64 17.35 -3.61
N ARG A 228 0.08 16.22 -4.06
CA ARG A 228 -1.26 16.15 -4.68
C ARG A 228 -2.35 15.97 -3.63
N ASP A 229 -3.58 16.38 -3.95
CA ASP A 229 -4.74 16.20 -3.05
C ASP A 229 -4.99 14.72 -2.73
N ILE A 230 -4.80 13.84 -3.71
CA ILE A 230 -4.91 12.39 -3.52
C ILE A 230 -3.84 11.85 -2.56
N ASP A 231 -2.67 12.47 -2.53
CA ASP A 231 -1.57 12.10 -1.63
C ASP A 231 -1.84 12.57 -0.20
N LYS A 232 -2.66 13.63 -0.03
CA LYS A 232 -3.06 14.23 1.25
C LYS A 232 -4.37 13.66 1.82
N ALA A 233 -4.97 12.68 1.16
CA ALA A 233 -6.31 12.22 1.51
C ALA A 233 -6.43 11.69 2.95
N LEU A 234 -5.43 10.96 3.46
CA LEU A 234 -5.41 10.52 4.86
C LEU A 234 -5.28 11.72 5.81
N MET A 235 -4.53 12.78 5.47
CA MET A 235 -4.45 13.98 6.32
C MET A 235 -5.82 14.65 6.49
N MET A 236 -6.62 14.69 5.42
CA MET A 236 -7.97 15.26 5.48
C MET A 236 -8.89 14.43 6.38
N VAL A 237 -8.77 13.11 6.32
CA VAL A 237 -9.49 12.19 7.22
C VAL A 237 -9.02 12.39 8.67
N VAL A 238 -7.71 12.40 8.92
CA VAL A 238 -7.13 12.61 10.25
C VAL A 238 -7.59 13.93 10.85
N ALA A 239 -7.48 15.04 10.11
CA ALA A 239 -7.82 16.37 10.60
C ALA A 239 -9.28 16.51 11.04
N LYS A 240 -10.19 15.74 10.43
CA LYS A 240 -11.64 15.83 10.68
C LYS A 240 -12.17 14.77 11.63
N TRP A 241 -11.59 13.58 11.62
CA TRP A 241 -12.16 12.39 12.27
C TRP A 241 -11.26 11.76 13.33
N ALA A 242 -9.98 12.14 13.42
CA ALA A 242 -9.07 11.57 14.40
C ALA A 242 -9.26 12.19 15.79
N VAL A 243 -9.16 11.34 16.80
CA VAL A 243 -9.00 11.74 18.20
C VAL A 243 -7.74 11.07 18.75
N TRP A 244 -6.90 11.84 19.45
CA TRP A 244 -5.74 11.26 20.13
C TRP A 244 -6.20 10.45 21.35
N ASP A 245 -5.80 9.19 21.42
CA ASP A 245 -6.05 8.30 22.56
C ASP A 245 -4.74 8.08 23.32
N GLU A 246 -4.57 8.81 24.42
CA GLU A 246 -3.39 8.73 25.30
C GLU A 246 -3.15 7.32 25.84
N GLY A 247 -4.22 6.55 26.10
CA GLY A 247 -4.10 5.21 26.68
C GLY A 247 -3.52 4.19 25.70
N ARG A 248 -3.76 4.41 24.40
CA ARG A 248 -3.22 3.56 23.31
C ARG A 248 -2.00 4.17 22.62
N GLY A 249 -1.73 5.46 22.82
CA GLY A 249 -0.65 6.17 22.14
C GLY A 249 -0.86 6.30 20.63
N VAL A 250 -2.11 6.41 20.18
CA VAL A 250 -2.46 6.46 18.75
C VAL A 250 -3.54 7.50 18.46
N PHE A 251 -3.57 7.95 17.20
CA PHE A 251 -4.75 8.60 16.63
C PHE A 251 -5.79 7.54 16.28
N VAL A 252 -6.98 7.68 16.85
CA VAL A 252 -8.13 6.83 16.59
C VAL A 252 -9.05 7.55 15.63
N ILE A 253 -9.19 7.00 14.43
CA ILE A 253 -10.05 7.55 13.38
C ILE A 253 -11.28 6.66 13.28
N LYS A 254 -12.43 7.20 13.65
CA LYS A 254 -13.70 6.46 13.53
C LYS A 254 -14.25 6.62 12.12
N VAL A 255 -14.50 5.49 11.45
CA VAL A 255 -15.08 5.49 10.10
C VAL A 255 -16.60 5.72 10.22
N PRO A 256 -17.15 6.80 9.63
CA PRO A 256 -18.57 7.13 9.73
C PRO A 256 -19.36 6.40 8.65
N PHE A 257 -19.76 5.16 8.92
CA PHE A 257 -20.67 4.42 8.04
C PHE A 257 -21.98 4.12 8.78
N GLU A 258 -23.08 4.12 8.04
CA GLU A 258 -24.41 3.78 8.55
C GLU A 258 -24.68 2.30 8.29
N ASN A 259 -25.25 1.61 9.28
CA ASN A 259 -25.82 0.27 9.11
C ASN A 259 -27.12 0.33 8.30
#